data_AF-B7QFB1-F1
#
_entry.id   AF-B7QFB1-F1
#
_cell.length_a   1.000
_cell.length_b   1.000
_cell.length_c   1.000
_cell.angle_alpha   90.00
_cell.angle_beta   90.00
_cell.angle_gamma   90.00
#
_symmetry.space_group_name_H-M   'P 1'
#
loop_
_entity.id
_entity.type
_entity.pdbx_description
1 polymer ?
#
loop_
_entity_poly.entity_id
_entity_poly.type
_entity_poly.pdbx_seq_one_letter_code
_entity_poly.pdbx_strand_id
1 'polypeptide(L)'
;MRALNALLKVTRSRIPWSGLFDEAIKLAEDGFVVSEHLAAAIHRNKDILTKEPFRSIYTNAEGEYLKAGDTLRQRTLAQTLRDMAKSAEQGDFFYNGKMARDMVADIRQEGSLMTEDDVAAYTVRTVTPLRFPLGNGHVLWTPRPPAGGALVGIVLGVIWFNCR
;
A
#
# COMPACT_ATOMS: atom_id res chain seq x y z
N MET A 1 1.44 6.74 3.82
CA MET A 1 0.64 7.63 4.71
C MET A 1 0.74 9.11 4.34
N ARG A 2 1.92 9.69 4.09
CA ARG A 2 2.04 11.12 3.71
C ARG A 2 1.31 11.45 2.39
N ALA A 3 1.27 10.52 1.43
CA ALA A 3 0.54 10.70 0.18
C ALA A 3 -0.98 10.81 0.39
N LEU A 4 -1.54 10.03 1.32
CA LEU A 4 -2.96 10.11 1.69
C LEU A 4 -3.27 11.48 2.30
N ASN A 5 -2.45 11.95 3.25
CA ASN A 5 -2.59 13.30 3.83
C ASN A 5 -2.48 14.39 2.74
N ALA A 6 -1.49 14.32 1.86
CA ALA A 6 -1.34 15.26 0.75
C ALA A 6 -2.57 15.27 -0.17
N LEU A 7 -3.15 14.09 -0.46
CA LEU A 7 -4.37 13.98 -1.27
C LEU A 7 -5.57 14.66 -0.61
N LEU A 8 -5.78 14.48 0.70
CA LEU A 8 -6.86 15.16 1.43
C LEU A 8 -6.74 16.68 1.34
N LYS A 9 -5.51 17.20 1.47
CA LYS A 9 -5.21 18.63 1.34
C LYS A 9 -5.48 19.15 -0.06
N VAL A 10 -5.01 18.44 -1.10
CA VAL A 10 -5.21 18.83 -2.50
C VAL A 10 -6.69 18.77 -2.91
N THR A 11 -7.42 17.75 -2.47
CA THR A 11 -8.84 17.56 -2.80
C THR A 11 -9.78 18.39 -1.93
N ARG A 12 -9.27 19.06 -0.89
CA ARG A 12 -10.07 19.75 0.14
C ARG A 12 -11.16 18.84 0.73
N SER A 13 -10.81 17.58 0.95
CA SER A 13 -11.73 16.58 1.48
C SER A 13 -12.25 17.00 2.87
N ARG A 14 -13.53 16.74 3.11
CA ARG A 14 -14.18 16.95 4.42
C ARG A 14 -14.26 15.67 5.26
N ILE A 15 -13.73 14.56 4.74
CA ILE A 15 -13.74 13.28 5.44
C ILE A 15 -12.77 13.36 6.63
N PRO A 16 -13.21 13.05 7.86
CA PRO A 16 -12.33 12.98 9.02
C PRO A 16 -11.22 11.93 8.81
N TRP A 17 -10.00 12.24 9.26
CA TRP A 17 -8.85 11.33 9.11
C TRP A 17 -9.13 9.92 9.62
N SER A 18 -9.73 9.80 10.81
CA SER A 18 -10.08 8.51 11.41
C SER A 18 -11.01 7.69 10.51
N GLY A 19 -11.98 8.35 9.87
CA GLY A 19 -12.98 7.71 9.02
C GLY A 19 -12.42 7.06 7.75
N LEU A 20 -11.18 7.38 7.37
CA LEU A 20 -10.50 6.73 6.24
C LEU A 20 -10.11 5.28 6.54
N PHE A 21 -10.08 4.90 7.82
CA PHE A 21 -9.58 3.60 8.27
C PHE A 21 -10.69 2.65 8.72
N ASP A 22 -11.90 3.15 8.99
CA ASP A 22 -12.97 2.37 9.64
C ASP A 22 -13.25 1.03 8.93
N GLU A 23 -13.49 1.07 7.62
CA GLU A 23 -13.76 -0.15 6.84
C GLU A 23 -12.54 -1.08 6.76
N ALA A 24 -11.33 -0.53 6.68
CA ALA A 24 -10.11 -1.33 6.66
C ALA A 24 -9.84 -2.00 8.01
N ILE A 25 -10.11 -1.31 9.13
CA ILE A 25 -10.02 -1.84 10.49
C ILE A 25 -11.01 -2.98 10.64
N LYS A 26 -12.28 -2.77 10.23
CA LYS A 26 -13.32 -3.78 10.30
C LYS A 26 -12.95 -5.02 9.50
N LEU A 27 -12.51 -4.86 8.27
CA LEU A 27 -12.11 -5.99 7.42
C LEU A 27 -10.93 -6.78 7.99
N ALA A 28 -9.94 -6.07 8.57
CA ALA A 28 -8.79 -6.70 9.20
C ALA A 28 -9.16 -7.44 10.51
N GLU A 29 -10.14 -6.94 11.26
CA GLU A 29 -10.60 -7.51 12.52
C GLU A 29 -11.57 -8.68 12.34
N ASP A 30 -12.66 -8.45 11.61
CA ASP A 30 -13.72 -9.44 11.37
C ASP A 30 -13.19 -10.57 10.47
N GLY A 31 -12.29 -10.19 9.56
CA GLY A 31 -11.71 -11.03 8.54
C GLY A 31 -12.50 -11.01 7.24
N PHE A 32 -11.89 -11.56 6.20
CA PHE A 32 -12.51 -11.66 4.88
C PHE A 32 -12.19 -13.00 4.22
N VAL A 33 -13.05 -13.39 3.29
CA VAL A 33 -12.91 -14.63 2.53
C VAL A 33 -11.71 -14.52 1.60
N VAL A 34 -10.79 -15.46 1.72
CA VAL A 34 -9.62 -15.57 0.87
C VAL A 34 -10.07 -15.91 -0.55
N SER A 35 -9.70 -15.06 -1.51
CA SER A 35 -9.95 -15.30 -2.93
C SER A 35 -8.94 -16.28 -3.52
N GLU A 36 -9.27 -16.87 -4.68
CA GLU A 36 -8.36 -17.71 -5.46
C GLU A 36 -7.01 -17.04 -5.71
N HIS A 37 -7.01 -15.75 -6.03
CA HIS A 37 -5.78 -15.01 -6.29
C HIS A 37 -4.91 -14.87 -5.03
N LEU A 38 -5.53 -14.57 -3.89
CA LEU A 38 -4.81 -14.44 -2.62
C LEU A 38 -4.28 -15.80 -2.15
N ALA A 39 -5.08 -16.87 -2.23
CA ALA A 39 -4.63 -18.23 -1.91
C ALA A 39 -3.42 -18.63 -2.77
N ALA A 40 -3.46 -18.36 -4.07
CA ALA A 40 -2.34 -18.60 -4.96
C ALA A 40 -1.12 -17.75 -4.59
N ALA A 41 -1.31 -16.50 -4.16
CA ALA A 41 -0.22 -15.64 -3.69
C ALA A 41 0.40 -16.15 -2.39
N ILE A 42 -0.41 -16.58 -1.41
CA ILE A 42 0.08 -17.21 -0.17
C ILE A 42 0.88 -18.46 -0.53
N HIS A 43 0.37 -19.31 -1.42
CA HIS A 43 1.05 -20.53 -1.82
C HIS A 43 2.39 -20.28 -2.51
N ARG A 44 2.45 -19.29 -3.43
CA ARG A 44 3.70 -18.93 -4.11
C ARG A 44 4.76 -18.34 -3.18
N ASN A 45 4.33 -17.73 -2.06
CA ASN A 45 5.22 -17.04 -1.12
C ASN A 45 5.43 -17.79 0.19
N LYS A 46 5.11 -19.10 0.26
CA LYS A 46 5.23 -19.90 1.50
C LYS A 46 6.61 -19.80 2.15
N ASP A 47 7.67 -19.74 1.34
CA ASP A 47 9.05 -19.73 1.85
C ASP A 47 9.33 -18.51 2.73
N ILE A 48 8.78 -17.33 2.38
CA ILE A 48 8.93 -16.10 3.14
C ILE A 48 7.88 -15.94 4.24
N LEU A 49 6.80 -16.72 4.22
CA LEU A 49 5.75 -16.74 5.24
C LEU A 49 6.03 -17.75 6.36
N THR A 50 7.22 -18.34 6.41
CA THR A 50 7.60 -19.35 7.43
C THR A 50 7.90 -18.75 8.80
N LYS A 51 8.36 -17.48 8.85
CA LYS A 51 8.72 -16.78 10.09
C LYS A 51 7.48 -16.20 10.78
N GLU A 52 7.46 -16.19 12.10
CA GLU A 52 6.49 -15.40 12.87
C GLU A 52 6.79 -13.89 12.73
N PRO A 53 5.76 -13.03 12.75
CA PRO A 53 4.34 -13.33 12.96
C PRO A 53 3.60 -13.75 11.67
N PHE A 54 4.26 -13.79 10.51
CA PHE A 54 3.57 -14.04 9.23
C PHE A 54 2.96 -15.43 9.14
N ARG A 55 3.67 -16.45 9.65
CA ARG A 55 3.15 -17.82 9.64
C ARG A 55 1.78 -17.92 10.30
N SER A 56 1.65 -17.48 11.54
CA SER A 56 0.37 -17.53 12.28
C SER A 56 -0.75 -16.72 11.64
N ILE A 57 -0.44 -15.65 10.89
CA ILE A 57 -1.45 -14.85 10.17
C ILE A 57 -2.00 -15.61 8.95
N TYR A 58 -1.16 -16.37 8.24
CA TYR A 58 -1.51 -16.99 6.96
C TYR A 58 -1.70 -18.51 7.03
N THR A 59 -1.83 -19.09 8.23
CA THR A 59 -2.18 -20.49 8.44
C THR A 59 -3.50 -20.66 9.20
N ASN A 60 -4.22 -21.75 8.93
CA ASN A 60 -5.40 -22.15 9.69
C ASN A 60 -5.02 -22.84 11.03
N ALA A 61 -6.02 -23.30 11.78
CA ALA A 61 -5.83 -23.95 13.08
C ALA A 61 -5.05 -25.27 12.98
N GLU A 62 -5.10 -25.91 11.82
CA GLU A 62 -4.38 -27.14 11.49
C GLU A 62 -2.92 -26.88 11.07
N GLY A 63 -2.51 -25.61 10.98
CA GLY A 63 -1.17 -25.19 10.58
C GLY A 63 -0.92 -25.24 9.07
N GLU A 64 -1.96 -25.44 8.26
CA GLU A 64 -1.91 -25.34 6.82
C GLU A 64 -2.06 -23.89 6.35
N TYR A 65 -1.37 -23.52 5.28
CA TYR A 65 -1.57 -22.21 4.67
C TYR A 65 -3.01 -22.05 4.16
N LEU A 66 -3.58 -20.85 4.37
CA LEU A 66 -4.96 -20.54 4.00
C LEU A 66 -5.21 -20.76 2.50
N LYS A 67 -6.37 -21.33 2.20
CA LYS A 67 -6.88 -21.67 0.86
C LYS A 67 -8.05 -20.75 0.50
N ALA A 68 -8.47 -20.79 -0.76
CA ALA A 68 -9.64 -20.04 -1.18
C ALA A 68 -10.88 -20.52 -0.41
N GLY A 69 -11.72 -19.57 0.03
CA GLY A 69 -12.86 -19.85 0.89
C GLY A 69 -12.57 -19.77 2.39
N ASP A 70 -11.30 -19.86 2.82
CA ASP A 70 -10.92 -19.66 4.22
C ASP A 70 -11.11 -18.19 4.62
N THR A 71 -11.13 -17.91 5.93
CA THR A 71 -11.20 -16.55 6.47
C THR A 71 -9.85 -16.09 6.96
N LEU A 72 -9.30 -15.02 6.37
CA LEU A 72 -8.08 -14.36 6.84
C LEU A 72 -8.44 -13.25 7.84
N ARG A 73 -7.81 -13.25 9.02
CA ARG A 73 -7.92 -12.19 10.04
C ARG A 73 -6.56 -11.61 10.35
N GLN A 74 -6.47 -10.28 10.43
CA GLN A 74 -5.23 -9.54 10.64
C GLN A 74 -5.37 -8.58 11.84
N ARG A 75 -5.59 -9.14 13.03
CA ARG A 75 -5.86 -8.36 14.26
C ARG A 75 -4.75 -7.37 14.62
N THR A 76 -3.49 -7.74 14.41
CA THR A 76 -2.35 -6.84 14.64
C THR A 76 -2.40 -5.65 13.68
N LEU A 77 -2.73 -5.88 12.40
CA LEU A 77 -2.92 -4.82 11.42
C LEU A 77 -4.11 -3.93 11.77
N ALA A 78 -5.23 -4.52 12.22
CA ALA A 78 -6.38 -3.75 12.69
C ALA A 78 -6.00 -2.79 13.83
N GLN A 79 -5.17 -3.25 14.78
CA GLN A 79 -4.67 -2.40 15.85
C GLN A 79 -3.76 -1.28 15.34
N THR A 80 -2.83 -1.59 14.44
CA THR A 80 -1.98 -0.57 13.78
C THR A 80 -2.82 0.47 13.05
N LEU A 81 -3.88 0.06 12.34
CA LEU A 81 -4.81 0.96 11.66
C LEU A 81 -5.57 1.86 12.65
N ARG A 82 -6.00 1.33 13.81
CA ARG A 82 -6.62 2.12 14.87
C ARG A 82 -5.67 3.17 15.44
N ASP A 83 -4.42 2.80 15.70
CA ASP A 83 -3.43 3.73 16.24
C ASP A 83 -3.10 4.84 15.23
N MET A 84 -3.06 4.51 13.94
CA MET A 84 -2.98 5.49 12.85
C MET A 84 -4.21 6.41 12.79
N ALA A 85 -5.42 5.86 12.96
CA ALA A 85 -6.67 6.63 12.94
C ALA A 85 -6.78 7.63 14.10
N LYS A 86 -6.22 7.29 15.27
CA LYS A 86 -6.20 8.14 16.49
C LYS A 86 -5.13 9.23 16.46
N SER A 87 -4.15 9.15 15.58
CA SER A 87 -3.04 10.10 15.53
C SER A 87 -3.54 11.52 15.24
N ALA A 88 -3.25 12.46 16.16
CA ALA A 88 -3.67 13.86 16.06
C ALA A 88 -3.08 14.56 14.83
N GLU A 89 -1.83 14.22 14.48
CA GLU A 89 -1.16 14.69 13.28
C GLU A 89 -1.19 13.61 12.19
N GLN A 90 -1.88 13.93 11.09
CA GLN A 90 -2.25 12.99 10.03
C GLN A 90 -1.03 12.33 9.38
N GLY A 91 -0.70 11.11 9.84
CA GLY A 91 0.42 10.32 9.36
C GLY A 91 1.69 10.42 10.21
N ASP A 92 1.74 11.29 11.22
CA ASP A 92 2.93 11.47 12.05
C ASP A 92 3.23 10.25 12.91
N PHE A 93 2.20 9.53 13.37
CA PHE A 93 2.37 8.23 14.01
C PHE A 93 3.24 7.26 13.17
N PHE A 94 3.09 7.29 11.84
CA PHE A 94 3.81 6.41 10.92
C PHE A 94 5.26 6.84 10.69
N TYR A 95 5.54 8.15 10.61
CA TYR A 95 6.86 8.64 10.19
C TYR A 95 7.74 9.19 11.33
N ASN A 96 7.13 9.74 12.38
CA ASN A 96 7.82 10.37 13.51
C ASN A 96 7.46 9.69 14.85
N GLY A 97 6.51 8.76 14.84
CA GLY A 97 5.94 8.12 16.03
C GLY A 97 6.48 6.74 16.35
N LYS A 98 5.72 6.00 17.16
CA LYS A 98 6.07 4.64 17.59
C LYS A 98 6.27 3.68 16.41
N MET A 99 5.42 3.76 15.39
CA MET A 99 5.49 2.88 14.23
C MET A 99 6.81 3.05 13.45
N ALA A 100 7.32 4.28 13.34
CA ALA A 100 8.60 4.52 12.68
C ALA A 100 9.74 3.80 13.40
N ARG A 101 9.75 3.89 14.74
CA ARG A 101 10.75 3.23 15.60
C ARG A 101 10.67 1.72 15.52
N ASP A 102 9.46 1.16 15.66
CA ASP A 102 9.24 -0.29 15.58
C ASP A 102 9.67 -0.82 14.21
N MET A 103 9.26 -0.16 13.12
CA MET A 103 9.62 -0.56 11.75
C MET A 103 11.14 -0.51 11.51
N VAL A 104 11.82 0.55 11.95
CA VAL A 104 13.27 0.68 11.82
C VAL A 104 14.00 -0.40 12.64
N ALA A 105 13.52 -0.69 13.85
CA ALA A 105 14.07 -1.75 14.67
C ALA A 105 13.94 -3.13 13.99
N ASP A 106 12.76 -3.45 13.45
CA ASP A 106 12.48 -4.73 12.79
C ASP A 106 13.37 -4.96 11.56
N ILE A 107 13.48 -3.97 10.67
CA ILE A 107 14.30 -4.13 9.45
C ILE A 107 15.80 -4.10 9.73
N ARG A 108 16.24 -3.44 10.81
CA ARG A 108 17.65 -3.45 11.23
C ARG A 108 18.06 -4.83 11.74
N GLN A 109 17.16 -5.55 12.41
CA GLN A 109 17.40 -6.94 12.81
C GLN A 109 17.63 -7.85 11.60
N GLU A 110 17.05 -7.52 10.45
CA GLU A 110 17.24 -8.22 9.16
C GLU A 110 18.38 -7.61 8.31
N GLY A 111 19.21 -6.71 8.87
CA GLY A 111 20.42 -6.19 8.23
C GLY A 111 20.27 -4.88 7.44
N SER A 112 19.12 -4.19 7.54
CA SER A 112 18.94 -2.87 6.93
C SER A 112 19.77 -1.79 7.63
N LEU A 113 20.24 -0.80 6.85
CA LEU A 113 20.92 0.41 7.36
C LEU A 113 19.96 1.59 7.59
N MET A 114 18.68 1.43 7.25
CA MET A 114 17.69 2.49 7.35
C MET A 114 17.60 3.04 8.79
N THR A 115 17.43 4.34 8.90
CA THR A 115 17.34 5.09 10.15
C THR A 115 15.94 5.68 10.34
N GLU A 116 15.62 6.11 11.57
CA GLU A 116 14.39 6.87 11.83
C GLU A 116 14.38 8.20 11.07
N ASP A 117 15.55 8.82 10.90
CA ASP A 117 15.72 10.05 10.13
C ASP A 117 15.38 9.85 8.65
N ASP A 118 15.73 8.70 8.07
CA ASP A 118 15.35 8.36 6.68
C ASP A 118 13.83 8.28 6.52
N VAL A 119 13.14 7.68 7.51
CA VAL A 119 11.69 7.58 7.54
C VAL A 119 11.06 8.97 7.71
N ALA A 120 11.59 9.78 8.64
CA ALA A 120 11.12 11.12 8.92
C ALA A 120 11.36 12.09 7.74
N ALA A 121 12.45 11.91 6.98
CA ALA A 121 12.80 12.74 5.82
C ALA A 121 11.95 12.45 4.57
N TYR A 122 11.18 11.35 4.53
CA TYR A 122 10.41 10.94 3.34
C TYR A 122 9.32 11.96 2.94
N THR A 123 9.49 12.71 1.85
CA THR A 123 8.48 13.68 1.39
C THR A 123 7.71 13.19 0.16
N VAL A 124 6.45 13.63 0.07
CA VAL A 124 5.62 13.37 -1.12
C VAL A 124 5.91 14.44 -2.16
N ARG A 125 6.14 14.00 -3.40
CA ARG A 125 6.32 14.89 -4.54
C ARG A 125 5.03 14.96 -5.34
N THR A 126 4.47 16.16 -5.43
CA THR A 126 3.37 16.44 -6.36
C THR A 126 3.97 16.81 -7.70
N VAL A 127 3.59 16.10 -8.76
CA VAL A 127 4.14 16.31 -10.10
C VAL A 127 3.01 16.40 -11.12
N THR A 128 3.21 17.23 -12.13
CA THR A 128 2.32 17.26 -13.29
C THR A 128 2.44 15.93 -14.06
N PRO A 129 1.33 15.26 -14.39
CA PRO A 129 1.36 14.03 -15.18
C PRO A 129 1.94 14.29 -16.59
N LEU A 130 2.49 13.25 -17.20
CA LEU A 130 2.82 13.27 -18.62
C LEU A 130 1.53 13.31 -19.43
N ARG A 131 1.58 14.01 -20.56
CA ARG A 131 0.46 14.20 -21.47
C ARG A 131 0.84 13.67 -22.85
N PHE A 132 0.14 12.65 -23.32
CA PHE A 132 0.32 12.09 -24.65
C PHE A 132 -0.97 12.29 -25.47
N PRO A 133 -0.94 13.05 -26.57
CA PRO A 133 -2.08 13.13 -27.46
C PRO A 133 -2.29 11.77 -28.13
N LEU A 134 -3.50 11.23 -28.02
CA LEU A 134 -3.98 10.10 -28.80
C LEU A 134 -4.88 10.67 -29.91
N GLY A 135 -4.99 9.99 -31.06
CA GLY A 135 -5.78 10.50 -32.19
C GLY A 135 -7.23 10.86 -31.82
N ASN A 136 -7.92 11.58 -32.70
CA ASN A 136 -9.33 11.95 -32.54
C ASN A 136 -9.62 12.77 -31.26
N GLY A 137 -8.68 13.63 -30.84
CA GLY A 137 -8.85 14.54 -29.71
C GLY A 137 -8.65 13.91 -28.33
N HIS A 138 -8.28 12.64 -28.25
CA HIS A 138 -8.03 11.96 -26.98
C HIS A 138 -6.67 12.35 -26.39
N VAL A 139 -6.55 12.30 -25.07
CA VAL A 139 -5.31 12.58 -24.37
C VAL A 139 -5.13 11.56 -23.26
N LEU A 140 -3.99 10.89 -23.28
CA LEU A 140 -3.55 10.01 -22.21
C LEU A 140 -2.74 10.81 -21.18
N TRP A 141 -3.15 10.71 -19.92
CA TRP A 141 -2.42 11.25 -18.79
C TRP A 141 -1.76 10.11 -18.02
N THR A 142 -0.45 10.16 -17.84
CA THR A 142 0.28 9.11 -17.12
C THR A 142 1.19 9.67 -16.04
N PRO A 143 1.49 8.89 -14.99
CA PRO A 143 2.56 9.23 -14.06
C PRO A 143 3.91 9.44 -14.77
N ARG A 144 4.77 10.26 -14.17
CA ARG A 144 6.18 10.45 -14.59
C ARG A 144 7.06 9.31 -14.08
N PRO A 145 8.27 9.10 -14.65
CA PRO A 145 9.30 8.28 -14.04
C PRO A 145 9.48 8.61 -12.54
N PRO A 146 9.69 7.61 -11.68
CA PRO A 146 10.08 6.22 -11.99
C PRO A 146 8.93 5.27 -12.39
N ALA A 147 7.68 5.74 -12.45
CA ALA A 147 6.58 4.91 -12.91
C ALA A 147 6.62 4.67 -14.43
N GLY A 148 6.09 3.54 -14.89
CA GLY A 148 6.13 3.09 -16.29
C GLY A 148 5.23 3.86 -17.28
N GLY A 149 4.64 4.99 -16.89
CA GLY A 149 3.67 5.73 -17.71
C GLY A 149 4.22 6.21 -19.06
N ALA A 150 5.49 6.62 -19.09
CA ALA A 150 6.15 7.06 -20.32
C ALA A 150 6.22 5.95 -21.38
N LEU A 151 6.51 4.70 -20.97
CA LEU A 151 6.58 3.56 -21.89
C LEU A 151 5.22 3.28 -22.54
N VAL A 152 4.15 3.33 -21.75
CA VAL A 152 2.77 3.18 -22.26
C VAL A 152 2.46 4.26 -23.29
N GLY A 153 2.81 5.52 -23.01
CA GLY A 153 2.63 6.62 -23.95
C GLY A 153 3.38 6.43 -25.27
N ILE A 154 4.62 5.94 -25.22
CA ILE A 154 5.42 5.64 -26.41
C ILE A 154 4.81 4.49 -27.22
N VAL A 155 4.48 3.37 -26.57
CA VAL A 155 3.89 2.19 -27.24
C VAL A 155 2.58 2.57 -27.94
N LEU A 156 1.68 3.26 -27.24
CA LEU A 156 0.42 3.70 -27.82
C LEU A 156 0.63 4.72 -28.94
N GLY A 157 1.63 5.60 -28.82
CA GLY A 157 2.03 6.52 -29.88
C GLY A 157 2.44 5.80 -31.17
N VAL A 158 3.26 4.75 -31.07
CA VAL A 158 3.67 3.93 -32.24
C VAL A 158 2.47 3.20 -32.86
N ILE A 159 1.62 2.57 -32.04
CA ILE A 159 0.44 1.84 -32.54
C ILE A 159 -0.51 2.80 -33.26
N TRP A 160 -0.79 3.97 -32.67
CA TRP A 160 -1.69 4.94 -33.27
C TRP A 160 -1.12 5.66 -34.49
N PHE A 161 0.20 5.87 -34.55
CA PHE A 161 0.85 6.45 -35.73
C PHE A 161 0.75 5.53 -36.95
N ASN A 162 0.83 4.21 -36.75
CA ASN A 162 0.69 3.22 -37.83
C ASN A 162 -0.76 2.94 -38.28
N CYS A 163 -1.76 3.54 -37.62
CA CYS A 163 -3.18 3.40 -37.99
C CYS A 163 -3.75 4.65 -38.71
N ARG A 164 -2.89 5.62 -39.07
CA ARG A 164 -3.21 6.74 -39.96
C ARG A 164 -2.62 6.49 -41.33
#